data_AF-A0A1F4TNN5-F1
#
_entry.id   AF-A0A1F4TNN5-F1
#
_cell.length_a   1.000
_cell.length_b   1.000
_cell.length_c   1.000
_cell.angle_alpha   90.00
_cell.angle_beta   90.00
_cell.angle_gamma   90.00
#
_symmetry.space_group_name_H-M   'P 1'
#
loop_
_entity.id
_entity.type
_entity.pdbx_description
1 polymer ?
#
loop_
_entity_poly.entity_id
_entity_poly.type
_entity_poly.pdbx_seq_one_letter_code
_entity_poly.pdbx_strand_id
1 'polypeptide(L)'
;MKQKFWREALASLLIVGLGQIIKGEGEKGLLLLLAFYFAIPLSIYTALTINAYLFVLLLAAGIITELVIWLYNIIDAFKHETDI
;
A
#
# COMPACT_ATOMS: atom_id res chain seq x y z
N MET A 1 -11.06 18.80 17.29
CA MET A 1 -10.87 19.12 15.85
C MET A 1 -10.03 18.02 15.24
N LYS A 2 -10.53 17.29 14.22
CA LYS A 2 -9.72 16.28 13.51
C LYS A 2 -8.53 16.98 12.85
N GLN A 3 -7.31 16.76 13.36
CA GLN A 3 -6.10 17.23 12.69
C GLN A 3 -6.01 16.52 11.34
N LYS A 4 -5.93 17.31 10.27
CA LYS A 4 -5.78 16.79 8.90
C LYS A 4 -4.29 16.73 8.55
N PHE A 5 -3.80 15.54 8.30
CA PHE A 5 -2.39 15.24 8.04
C PHE A 5 -2.09 15.29 6.55
N TRP A 6 -2.10 16.52 6.00
CA TRP A 6 -1.93 16.74 4.57
C TRP A 6 -0.52 16.37 4.06
N ARG A 7 0.51 16.52 4.90
CA ARG A 7 1.90 16.20 4.51
C ARG A 7 2.11 14.70 4.41
N GLU A 8 1.51 13.96 5.33
CA GLU A 8 1.56 12.52 5.44
C GLU A 8 0.73 11.88 4.35
N ALA A 9 -0.46 12.42 4.07
CA ALA A 9 -1.25 12.00 2.91
C ALA A 9 -0.51 12.24 1.58
N LEU A 10 0.17 13.39 1.43
CA LEU A 10 1.01 13.66 0.27
C LEU A 10 2.20 12.69 0.19
N ALA A 11 2.84 12.37 1.31
CA ALA A 11 3.90 11.38 1.35
C ALA A 11 3.40 9.98 0.94
N SER A 12 2.22 9.58 1.43
CA SER A 12 1.55 8.33 1.08
C SER A 12 1.03 8.29 -0.37
N LEU A 13 0.74 9.44 -0.99
CA LEU A 13 0.44 9.53 -2.42
C LEU A 13 1.66 9.15 -3.26
N LEU A 14 2.86 9.62 -2.85
CA LEU A 14 4.12 9.40 -3.57
C LEU A 14 4.72 8.02 -3.30
N ILE A 15 4.69 7.58 -2.03
CA ILE A 15 5.31 6.33 -1.58
C ILE A 15 4.35 5.63 -0.61
N VAL A 16 3.92 4.42 -0.96
CA VAL A 16 3.03 3.62 -0.11
C VAL A 16 3.71 3.31 1.23
N GLY A 17 2.98 3.53 2.32
CA GLY A 17 3.43 3.32 3.70
C GLY A 17 4.17 4.50 4.33
N LEU A 18 4.65 5.48 3.54
CA LEU A 18 5.50 6.55 4.06
C LEU A 18 4.75 7.51 5.00
N GLY A 19 3.50 7.86 4.70
CA GLY A 19 2.69 8.72 5.58
C GLY A 19 2.47 8.10 6.95
N GLN A 20 2.27 6.78 7.03
CA GLN A 20 2.14 6.03 8.28
C GLN A 20 3.46 6.05 9.07
N ILE A 21 4.60 5.86 8.40
CA ILE A 21 5.92 5.96 9.03
C ILE A 21 6.12 7.35 9.64
N ILE A 22 5.78 8.41 8.91
CA ILE A 22 5.90 9.80 9.38
C ILE A 22 4.98 10.07 10.58
N LYS A 23 3.77 9.49 10.59
CA LYS A 23 2.83 9.56 11.74
C LYS A 23 3.30 8.78 12.97
N GLY A 24 4.38 8.00 12.87
CA GLY A 24 4.87 7.12 13.95
C GLY A 24 4.27 5.71 13.94
N GLU A 25 3.39 5.40 12.98
CA GLU A 25 2.81 4.06 12.74
C GLU A 25 3.78 3.20 11.89
N GLY A 26 5.04 3.12 12.30
CA GLY A 26 6.14 2.57 11.48
C GLY A 26 5.94 1.12 11.04
N GLU A 27 5.41 0.26 11.91
CA GLU A 27 5.14 -1.16 11.58
C GLU A 27 4.08 -1.29 10.49
N LYS A 28 2.96 -0.57 10.62
CA LYS A 28 1.88 -0.54 9.61
C LYS A 28 2.38 0.02 8.28
N GLY A 29 3.14 1.11 8.32
CA GLY A 29 3.74 1.70 7.12
C GLY A 29 4.73 0.76 6.43
N LEU A 30 5.57 0.05 7.20
CA LEU A 30 6.50 -0.94 6.66
C LEU A 30 5.75 -2.12 6.01
N LEU A 31 4.68 -2.63 6.64
CA LEU A 31 3.85 -3.69 6.08
C LEU A 31 3.20 -3.26 4.76
N LEU A 32 2.66 -2.05 4.68
CA LEU A 32 2.08 -1.51 3.45
C LEU A 32 3.14 -1.41 2.34
N LEU A 33 4.34 -0.92 2.66
CA LEU A 33 5.45 -0.81 1.73
C LEU A 33 5.88 -2.19 1.21
N LEU A 34 6.09 -3.15 2.11
CA LEU A 34 6.50 -4.52 1.75
C LEU A 34 5.44 -5.23 0.92
N ALA A 35 4.16 -5.09 1.26
CA ALA A 35 3.08 -5.69 0.49
C ALA A 35 3.03 -5.13 -0.93
N PHE A 36 3.08 -3.80 -1.05
CA PHE A 36 2.90 -3.08 -2.30
C PHE A 36 4.10 -3.25 -3.25
N TYR A 37 5.32 -3.04 -2.77
CA TYR A 37 6.51 -3.01 -3.63
C TYR A 37 7.25 -4.35 -3.73
N PHE A 38 6.96 -5.32 -2.85
CA PHE A 38 7.64 -6.61 -2.86
C PHE A 38 6.68 -7.78 -3.01
N ALA A 39 5.74 -7.97 -2.09
CA ALA A 39 4.93 -9.19 -2.06
C ALA A 39 4.06 -9.36 -3.33
N ILE A 40 3.34 -8.32 -3.74
CA ILE A 40 2.51 -8.35 -4.94
C ILE A 40 3.39 -8.54 -6.20
N PRO A 41 4.42 -7.71 -6.47
CA PRO A 41 5.31 -7.92 -7.61
C PRO A 41 5.99 -9.30 -7.63
N LEU A 42 6.43 -9.80 -6.47
CA LEU A 42 7.05 -11.11 -6.37
C LEU A 42 6.07 -12.24 -6.70
N SER A 43 4.82 -12.13 -6.25
CA SER A 43 3.78 -13.11 -6.58
C SER A 43 3.48 -13.15 -8.09
N ILE A 44 3.39 -11.98 -8.74
CA ILE A 44 3.17 -11.85 -10.18
C ILE A 44 4.37 -12.42 -10.94
N TYR A 45 5.59 -12.08 -10.52
CA TYR A 45 6.81 -12.59 -11.13
C TYR A 45 6.91 -14.11 -11.00
N THR A 46 6.63 -14.66 -9.82
CA THR A 46 6.61 -16.11 -9.58
C THR A 46 5.58 -16.79 -10.49
N ALA A 47 4.38 -16.20 -10.63
CA ALA A 47 3.36 -16.70 -11.53
C ALA A 47 3.84 -16.75 -12.99
N LEU A 48 4.54 -15.72 -13.45
CA LEU A 48 5.14 -15.65 -14.78
C LEU A 48 6.12 -16.81 -15.03
N THR A 49 6.91 -17.18 -14.03
CA THR A 49 7.89 -18.27 -14.15
C THR A 49 7.26 -19.67 -14.18
N ILE A 50 6.05 -19.83 -13.65
CA ILE A 50 5.39 -21.13 -13.51
C ILE A 50 4.40 -21.36 -14.67
N ASN A 51 3.52 -20.40 -14.94
CA ASN A 51 2.40 -20.59 -15.86
C ASN A 51 1.85 -19.26 -16.38
N ALA A 52 1.76 -19.13 -17.71
CA ALA A 52 1.29 -17.90 -18.36
C ALA A 52 -0.18 -17.54 -18.06
N TYR A 53 -1.07 -18.53 -17.92
CA TYR A 53 -2.47 -18.27 -17.58
C TYR A 53 -2.60 -17.77 -16.14
N LEU A 54 -1.90 -18.41 -15.20
CA LEU A 54 -1.83 -17.97 -13.80
C LEU A 54 -1.25 -16.56 -13.68
N PHE A 55 -0.23 -16.24 -14.48
CA PHE A 55 0.34 -14.90 -14.56
C PHE A 55 -0.70 -13.85 -14.94
N VAL A 56 -1.47 -14.07 -16.00
CA VAL A 56 -2.50 -13.10 -16.43
C VAL A 56 -3.54 -12.87 -15.34
N LEU A 57 -3.97 -13.93 -14.65
CA LEU A 57 -4.92 -13.84 -13.54
C LEU A 57 -4.34 -13.04 -12.36
N LEU A 58 -3.11 -13.35 -11.94
CA LEU A 58 -2.47 -12.67 -10.82
C LEU A 58 -2.04 -11.24 -11.15
N LEU A 59 -1.70 -10.94 -12.40
CA LEU A 59 -1.45 -9.59 -12.86
C LEU A 59 -2.72 -8.74 -12.76
N ALA A 60 -3.86 -9.24 -13.25
CA ALA A 60 -5.13 -8.53 -13.16
C ALA A 60 -5.56 -8.30 -11.71
N ALA A 61 -5.47 -9.33 -10.86
CA ALA A 61 -5.74 -9.22 -9.44
C ALA A 61 -4.79 -8.23 -8.74
N GLY A 62 -3.49 -8.33 -9.03
CA GLY A 62 -2.44 -7.48 -8.47
C GLY A 62 -2.68 -5.99 -8.74
N ILE A 63 -3.01 -5.62 -9.99
CA ILE A 63 -3.32 -4.22 -10.35
C ILE A 63 -4.49 -3.69 -9.52
N ILE A 64 -5.57 -4.48 -9.38
CA ILE A 64 -6.74 -4.08 -8.60
C ILE A 64 -6.37 -3.94 -7.11
N THR A 65 -5.64 -4.92 -6.57
CA THR A 65 -5.19 -4.92 -5.17
C THR A 65 -4.27 -3.74 -4.88
N GLU A 66 -3.30 -3.44 -5.75
CA GLU A 66 -2.42 -2.27 -5.61
C GLU A 66 -3.24 -0.97 -5.58
N LEU A 67 -4.19 -0.76 -6.50
CA LEU A 67 -5.02 0.43 -6.49
C LEU A 67 -5.82 0.57 -5.17
N VAL A 68 -6.37 -0.53 -4.67
CA VAL A 68 -7.10 -0.53 -3.39
C VAL A 68 -6.18 -0.22 -2.22
N ILE A 69 -5.00 -0.85 -2.15
CA ILE A 69 -4.01 -0.61 -1.09
C ILE A 69 -3.52 0.83 -1.13
N TRP A 70 -3.23 1.36 -2.32
CA TRP A 70 -2.75 2.74 -2.49
C TRP A 70 -3.78 3.77 -2.01
N LEU A 71 -5.05 3.61 -2.40
CA LEU A 71 -6.14 4.47 -1.95
C LEU A 71 -6.36 4.36 -0.43
N TYR A 72 -6.37 3.13 0.11
CA TYR A 72 -6.47 2.90 1.55
C TYR A 72 -5.33 3.61 2.30
N ASN A 73 -4.09 3.45 1.83
CA ASN A 73 -2.89 4.05 2.39
C ASN A 73 -2.97 5.60 2.42
N ILE A 74 -3.50 6.25 1.38
CA ILE A 74 -3.68 7.70 1.35
C ILE A 74 -4.78 8.15 2.33
N ILE A 75 -5.92 7.46 2.32
CA ILE A 75 -7.06 7.78 3.21
C ILE A 75 -6.65 7.61 4.67
N ASP A 76 -5.92 6.55 4.96
CA ASP A 76 -5.39 6.27 6.28
C ASP A 76 -4.33 7.30 6.68
N ALA A 77 -3.44 7.70 5.77
CA ALA A 77 -2.47 8.74 6.05
C ALA A 77 -3.11 10.11 6.33
N PHE A 78 -4.27 10.38 5.72
CA PHE A 78 -5.04 11.59 5.93
C PHE A 78 -5.78 11.62 7.29
N LYS A 79 -6.05 10.46 7.88
CA LYS A 79 -6.79 10.31 9.15
C LYS A 79 -5.81 9.99 10.30
N HIS A 80 -6.13 10.48 11.51
CA HIS A 80 -5.47 10.02 12.72
C HIS A 80 -6.25 8.83 13.27
N GLU A 81 -5.60 7.67 13.46
CA GLU A 81 -6.10 6.62 14.35
C GLU A 81 -5.59 6.90 15.77
N THR A 82 -6.14 7.94 16.40
CA THR A 82 -6.15 8.05 17.88
C THR A 82 -7.55 8.46 18.30
N ASP A 83 -8.53 7.63 17.96
CA ASP A 83 -9.76 7.51 18.74
C ASP A 83 -9.60 6.19 19.51
N ILE A 84 -9.11 6.28 20.75
CA ILE A 84 -9.34 5.26 21.78
C ILE A 84 -10.79 5.41 22.22
#